data_AF-A0AA36MSU7-F1
#
_entry.id   AF-A0AA36MSU7-F1
#
_cell.length_a   1.000
_cell.length_b   1.000
_cell.length_c   1.000
_cell.angle_alpha   90.00
_cell.angle_beta   90.00
_cell.angle_gamma   90.00
#
_symmetry.space_group_name_H-M   'P 1'
#
loop_
_entity.id
_entity.type
_entity.pdbx_description
1 polymer ?
#
loop_
_entity_poly.entity_id
_entity_poly.type
_entity_poly.pdbx_seq_one_letter_code
_entity_poly.pdbx_strand_id
1 'polypeptide(L)'
;MLQLSAAQLLSAGRFLTSLSTRFRFDAKIVEKILEAGINTLSDFRYFCSTEAEVVQTFVTPVEKDLANPRLEAARLKHAWAAMVAQEATSSTLSMDPVDADELLPAVQLADMKAAFLKRYKVSFVPEQQPSERLLSKLRRALARRSLEVTSLWTVRSMFNQRMAVAKKRKITSNLWVQEGPDEDQSGSDIIDKTCQVWLDMLWIYALALSMAGTTPIEPQPSEAETTVGSDPALYVQVPWDVVLKYHWRARCARP
;
A
#
# COMPACT_ATOMS: atom_id res chain seq x y z
N MET A 1 -26.16 7.77 32.70
CA MET A 1 -25.61 9.11 32.41
C MET A 1 -24.10 9.03 32.62
N LEU A 2 -23.35 8.60 31.60
CA LEU A 2 -21.90 8.45 31.68
C LEU A 2 -21.27 9.80 31.36
N GLN A 3 -20.74 10.49 32.38
CA GLN A 3 -19.97 11.71 32.15
C GLN A 3 -18.63 11.35 31.48
N LEU A 4 -18.47 11.82 30.24
CA LEU A 4 -17.26 11.69 29.44
C LEU A 4 -16.13 12.59 29.98
N SER A 5 -14.90 12.13 29.85
CA SER A 5 -13.70 12.88 30.25
C SER A 5 -13.47 14.10 29.35
N ALA A 6 -13.01 15.22 29.92
CA ALA A 6 -12.69 16.45 29.18
C ALA A 6 -11.68 16.24 28.04
N ALA A 7 -10.78 15.26 28.17
CA ALA A 7 -9.82 14.91 27.12
C ALA A 7 -10.48 14.24 25.90
N GLN A 8 -11.53 13.45 26.12
CA GLN A 8 -12.28 12.77 25.05
C GLN A 8 -13.17 13.76 24.27
N LEU A 9 -13.70 14.78 24.94
CA LEU A 9 -14.45 15.87 24.30
C LEU A 9 -13.54 16.73 23.41
N LEU A 10 -12.29 16.98 23.82
CA LEU A 10 -11.31 17.74 23.03
C LEU A 10 -10.85 16.99 21.76
N SER A 11 -10.70 15.66 21.80
CA SER A 11 -10.38 14.88 20.60
C SER A 11 -11.56 14.75 19.65
N ALA A 12 -12.77 14.55 20.17
CA ALA A 12 -14.01 14.44 19.40
C ALA A 12 -14.31 15.73 18.62
N GLY A 13 -14.21 16.89 19.30
CA GLY A 13 -14.47 18.19 18.69
C GLY A 13 -13.51 18.53 17.54
N ARG A 14 -12.23 18.16 17.66
CA ARG A 14 -11.22 18.38 16.60
C ARG A 14 -11.52 17.59 15.33
N PHE A 15 -11.92 16.32 15.48
CA PHE A 15 -12.28 15.48 14.33
C PHE A 15 -13.51 16.02 13.60
N LEU A 16 -14.60 16.32 14.31
CA LEU A 16 -15.84 16.77 13.68
C LEU A 16 -15.69 18.15 13.03
N THR A 17 -14.84 19.00 13.59
CA THR A 17 -14.47 20.29 12.98
C THR A 17 -13.69 20.09 11.67
N SER A 18 -12.81 19.09 11.61
CA SER A 18 -12.13 18.73 10.37
C SER A 18 -13.09 18.15 9.33
N LEU A 19 -14.07 17.34 9.76
CA LEU A 19 -15.08 16.75 8.88
C LEU A 19 -16.01 17.82 8.31
N SER A 20 -16.49 18.74 9.16
CA SER A 20 -17.36 19.86 8.75
C SER A 20 -16.62 20.81 7.81
N THR A 21 -15.34 21.07 8.03
CA THR A 21 -14.52 21.89 7.11
C THR A 21 -14.39 21.23 5.73
N ARG A 22 -14.19 19.91 5.70
CA ARG A 22 -14.00 19.14 4.46
C ARG A 22 -15.27 19.07 3.62
N PHE A 23 -16.42 18.84 4.25
CA PHE A 23 -17.71 18.66 3.57
C PHE A 23 -18.61 19.90 3.60
N ARG A 24 -18.14 20.98 4.26
CA ARG A 24 -18.76 22.30 4.37
C ARG A 24 -20.18 22.30 4.96
N PHE A 25 -20.46 21.44 5.93
CA PHE A 25 -21.75 21.42 6.61
C PHE A 25 -21.74 22.24 7.92
N ASP A 26 -22.91 22.72 8.31
CA ASP A 26 -23.13 23.72 9.37
C ASP A 26 -22.67 23.23 10.77
N ALA A 27 -22.17 24.15 11.60
CA ALA A 27 -21.71 23.88 12.95
C ALA A 27 -22.82 23.33 13.86
N LYS A 28 -24.09 23.69 13.61
CA LYS A 28 -25.22 23.18 14.39
C LYS A 28 -25.45 21.67 14.20
N ILE A 29 -25.07 21.13 13.05
CA ILE A 29 -25.10 19.68 12.79
C ILE A 29 -23.97 19.00 13.58
N VAL A 30 -22.81 19.64 13.69
CA VAL A 30 -21.69 19.15 14.52
C VAL A 30 -22.09 19.08 16.00
N GLU A 31 -22.78 20.09 16.50
CA GLU A 31 -23.29 20.10 17.88
C GLU A 31 -24.25 18.94 18.14
N LYS A 32 -25.16 18.63 17.20
CA LYS A 32 -26.06 17.46 17.32
C LYS A 32 -25.34 16.13 17.28
N ILE A 33 -24.30 16.00 16.46
CA ILE A 33 -23.49 14.77 16.41
C ILE A 33 -22.77 14.57 17.77
N LEU A 34 -22.27 15.65 18.38
CA LEU A 34 -21.66 15.61 19.71
C LEU A 34 -22.67 15.29 20.82
N GLU A 35 -23.89 15.85 20.76
CA GLU A 35 -24.97 15.52 21.70
C GLU A 35 -25.36 14.03 21.65
N ALA A 36 -25.28 13.41 20.46
CA ALA A 36 -25.53 11.98 20.28
C ALA A 36 -24.41 11.09 20.86
N GLY A 37 -23.33 11.67 21.39
CA GLY A 37 -22.20 10.95 21.99
C GLY A 37 -21.22 10.36 20.97
N ILE A 38 -21.31 10.79 19.70
CA ILE A 38 -20.46 10.31 18.62
C ILE A 38 -19.10 11.02 18.68
N ASN A 39 -18.06 10.27 19.04
CA ASN A 39 -16.72 10.82 19.25
C ASN A 39 -15.65 10.24 18.31
N THR A 40 -15.94 9.17 17.58
CA THR A 40 -15.06 8.61 16.56
C THR A 40 -15.68 8.54 15.16
N LEU A 41 -14.83 8.38 14.15
CA LEU A 41 -15.23 8.10 12.77
C LEU A 41 -16.03 6.81 12.64
N SER A 42 -15.64 5.78 13.41
CA SER A 42 -16.34 4.50 13.45
C SER A 42 -17.75 4.67 14.01
N ASP A 43 -17.90 5.41 15.11
CA ASP A 43 -19.22 5.68 15.67
C ASP A 43 -20.09 6.41 14.66
N PHE A 44 -19.57 7.46 14.01
CA PHE A 44 -20.32 8.21 12.99
C PHE A 44 -20.75 7.34 11.80
N ARG A 45 -19.90 6.39 11.38
CA ARG A 45 -20.18 5.45 10.30
C ARG A 45 -21.25 4.41 10.65
N TYR A 46 -21.23 3.89 11.87
CA TYR A 46 -22.09 2.79 12.32
C TYR A 46 -23.34 3.22 13.08
N PHE A 47 -23.42 4.48 13.51
CA PHE A 47 -24.58 5.01 14.23
C PHE A 47 -25.86 5.00 13.38
N CYS A 48 -25.74 5.28 12.08
CA CYS A 48 -26.84 5.21 11.13
C CYS A 48 -26.59 4.09 10.11
N SER A 49 -27.65 3.40 9.72
CA SER A 49 -27.64 2.31 8.73
C SER A 49 -27.96 2.77 7.32
N THR A 50 -28.66 3.91 7.17
CA THR A 50 -29.07 4.44 5.85
C THR A 50 -28.85 5.94 5.74
N GLU A 51 -28.71 6.44 4.50
CA GLU A 51 -28.63 7.89 4.25
C GLU A 51 -29.87 8.65 4.76
N ALA A 52 -31.04 8.00 4.74
CA ALA A 52 -32.28 8.58 5.24
C ALA A 52 -32.23 8.77 6.77
N GLU A 53 -31.66 7.81 7.48
CA GLU A 53 -31.48 7.84 8.93
C GLU A 53 -30.50 8.96 9.33
N VAL A 54 -29.40 9.14 8.61
CA VAL A 54 -28.44 10.24 8.84
C VAL A 54 -29.14 11.61 8.82
N VAL A 55 -30.03 11.84 7.86
CA VAL A 55 -30.78 13.10 7.76
C VAL A 55 -31.81 13.22 8.89
N GLN A 56 -32.51 12.13 9.21
CA GLN A 56 -33.49 12.10 10.30
C GLN A 56 -32.88 12.28 11.70
N THR A 57 -31.65 11.84 11.92
CA THR A 57 -31.02 11.95 13.23
C THR A 57 -30.37 13.32 13.41
N PHE A 58 -29.71 13.88 12.38
CA PHE A 58 -28.85 15.05 12.57
C PHE A 58 -29.36 16.34 11.90
N VAL A 59 -30.23 16.25 10.89
CA VAL A 59 -30.68 17.44 10.13
C VAL A 59 -32.10 17.84 10.51
N THR A 60 -33.04 16.89 10.62
CA THR A 60 -34.44 17.21 10.99
C THR A 60 -34.58 17.87 12.36
N PRO A 61 -33.76 17.59 13.40
CA PRO A 61 -33.91 18.27 14.69
C PRO A 61 -33.49 19.74 14.68
N VAL A 62 -32.73 20.16 13.66
CA VAL A 62 -32.12 21.50 13.53
C VAL A 62 -32.65 22.21 12.28
N GLU A 63 -33.63 21.62 11.58
CA GLU A 63 -34.11 22.08 10.28
C GLU A 63 -34.53 23.56 10.28
N LYS A 64 -35.13 24.01 11.39
CA LYS A 64 -35.59 25.40 11.57
C LYS A 64 -34.47 26.42 11.75
N ASP A 65 -33.30 25.95 12.16
CA ASP A 65 -32.14 26.79 12.47
C ASP A 65 -31.11 26.81 11.32
N LEU A 66 -31.35 26.04 10.27
CA LEU A 66 -30.46 25.91 9.11
C LEU A 66 -30.89 26.90 8.00
N ALA A 67 -29.94 27.63 7.42
CA ALA A 67 -30.22 28.55 6.32
C ALA A 67 -30.73 27.83 5.05
N ASN A 68 -30.22 26.62 4.79
CA ASN A 68 -30.61 25.79 3.64
C ASN A 68 -30.60 24.29 4.02
N PRO A 69 -31.68 23.78 4.65
CA PRO A 69 -31.69 22.41 5.20
C PRO A 69 -31.50 21.33 4.14
N ARG A 70 -31.99 21.53 2.91
CA ARG A 70 -31.78 20.58 1.80
C ARG A 70 -30.31 20.47 1.36
N LEU A 71 -29.59 21.59 1.35
CA LEU A 71 -28.19 21.62 0.96
C LEU A 71 -27.32 20.96 2.05
N GLU A 72 -27.64 21.23 3.30
CA GLU A 72 -26.97 20.64 4.46
C GLU A 72 -27.22 19.13 4.55
N ALA A 73 -28.45 18.68 4.28
CA ALA A 73 -28.75 17.26 4.13
C ALA A 73 -27.93 16.59 3.01
N ALA A 74 -27.74 17.25 1.86
CA ALA A 74 -26.93 16.72 0.78
C ALA A 74 -25.44 16.60 1.17
N ARG A 75 -24.89 17.62 1.84
CA ARG A 75 -23.50 17.63 2.33
C ARG A 75 -23.24 16.53 3.35
N LEU A 76 -24.16 16.36 4.30
CA LEU A 76 -24.03 15.33 5.33
C LEU A 76 -24.15 13.91 4.75
N LYS A 77 -25.06 13.69 3.80
CA LYS A 77 -25.14 12.42 3.05
C LYS A 77 -23.84 12.12 2.29
N HIS A 78 -23.27 13.12 1.63
CA HIS A 78 -21.96 12.98 0.97
C HIS A 78 -20.84 12.64 1.95
N ALA A 79 -20.82 13.26 3.13
CA ALA A 79 -19.85 12.96 4.17
C ALA A 79 -19.96 11.51 4.65
N TRP A 80 -21.18 11.04 4.93
CA TRP A 80 -21.42 9.67 5.36
C TRP A 80 -21.11 8.64 4.27
N ALA A 81 -21.58 8.87 3.03
CA ALA A 81 -21.30 7.98 1.90
C ALA A 81 -19.79 7.87 1.60
N ALA A 82 -19.04 8.96 1.75
CA ALA A 82 -17.59 8.93 1.62
C ALA A 82 -16.91 8.04 2.69
N MET A 83 -17.44 7.99 3.92
CA MET A 83 -16.94 7.10 4.97
C MET A 83 -17.29 5.63 4.68
N VAL A 84 -18.50 5.36 4.21
CA VAL A 84 -18.92 4.01 3.78
C VAL A 84 -18.02 3.50 2.65
N ALA A 85 -17.76 4.34 1.64
CA ALA A 85 -16.91 4.00 0.52
C ALA A 85 -15.44 3.79 0.94
N GLN A 86 -14.91 4.64 1.83
CA GLN A 86 -13.55 4.49 2.34
C GLN A 86 -13.35 3.17 3.08
N GLU A 87 -14.34 2.76 3.87
CA GLU A 87 -14.33 1.46 4.55
C GLU A 87 -14.41 0.30 3.55
N ALA A 88 -15.34 0.34 2.58
CA ALA A 88 -15.43 -0.69 1.55
C ALA A 88 -14.09 -0.86 0.81
N THR A 89 -13.40 0.25 0.53
CA THR A 89 -12.07 0.25 -0.09
C THR A 89 -11.01 -0.33 0.86
N SER A 90 -11.08 -0.03 2.16
CA SER A 90 -10.18 -0.60 3.18
C SER A 90 -10.39 -2.11 3.35
N SER A 91 -11.63 -2.59 3.28
CA SER A 91 -11.99 -4.02 3.36
C SER A 91 -11.60 -4.78 2.10
N THR A 92 -11.55 -4.13 0.93
CA THR A 92 -10.98 -4.74 -0.28
C THR A 92 -9.44 -4.75 -0.28
N LEU A 93 -8.80 -3.96 0.58
CA LEU A 93 -7.34 -3.93 0.72
C LEU A 93 -6.80 -5.01 1.68
N SER A 94 -7.65 -5.69 2.46
CA SER A 94 -7.24 -6.92 3.15
C SER A 94 -7.12 -8.03 2.11
N MET A 95 -5.89 -8.40 1.77
CA MET A 95 -5.65 -9.51 0.86
C MET A 95 -6.19 -10.82 1.41
N ASP A 96 -6.87 -11.56 0.54
CA ASP A 96 -6.68 -13.01 0.54
C ASP A 96 -5.21 -13.28 0.19
N PRO A 97 -4.44 -13.99 1.03
CA PRO A 97 -3.02 -14.24 0.82
C PRO A 97 -2.70 -14.88 -0.54
N VAL A 98 -3.71 -15.48 -1.18
CA VAL A 98 -3.64 -16.11 -2.50
C VAL A 98 -3.35 -15.11 -3.64
N ASP A 99 -3.87 -13.88 -3.59
CA ASP A 99 -3.65 -12.88 -4.66
C ASP A 99 -2.22 -12.27 -4.55
N ALA A 100 -1.58 -12.33 -3.37
CA ALA A 100 -0.25 -11.73 -3.16
C ALA A 100 0.81 -12.40 -4.03
N ASP A 101 0.69 -13.72 -4.16
CA ASP A 101 1.64 -14.62 -4.81
C ASP A 101 1.29 -14.91 -6.27
N GLU A 102 0.14 -14.44 -6.76
CA GLU A 102 -0.23 -14.57 -8.17
C GLU A 102 0.75 -13.76 -9.04
N LEU A 103 1.21 -14.28 -10.17
CA LEU A 103 2.13 -13.55 -11.03
C LEU A 103 1.41 -12.41 -11.76
N LEU A 104 2.03 -11.23 -11.87
CA LEU A 104 1.50 -10.19 -12.75
C LEU A 104 1.55 -10.63 -14.23
N PRO A 105 0.65 -10.09 -15.08
CA PRO A 105 0.71 -10.35 -16.52
C PRO A 105 2.07 -10.02 -17.12
N ALA A 106 2.55 -10.85 -18.06
CA ALA A 106 3.87 -10.71 -18.69
C ALA A 106 4.10 -9.32 -19.30
N VAL A 107 3.05 -8.68 -19.83
CA VAL A 107 3.10 -7.31 -20.37
C VAL A 107 3.50 -6.32 -19.29
N GLN A 108 2.88 -6.37 -18.11
CA GLN A 108 3.20 -5.47 -17.00
C GLN A 108 4.63 -5.68 -16.48
N LEU A 109 5.09 -6.93 -16.43
CA LEU A 109 6.46 -7.26 -16.05
C LEU A 109 7.48 -6.69 -17.05
N ALA A 110 7.18 -6.79 -18.35
CA ALA A 110 8.01 -6.22 -19.40
C ALA A 110 8.03 -4.69 -19.35
N ASP A 111 6.88 -4.06 -19.11
CA ASP A 111 6.75 -2.61 -19.00
C ASP A 111 7.57 -2.04 -17.84
N MET A 112 7.58 -2.70 -16.68
CA MET A 112 8.43 -2.30 -15.54
C MET A 112 9.92 -2.34 -15.90
N LYS A 113 10.37 -3.43 -16.52
CA LYS A 113 11.76 -3.57 -16.98
C LYS A 113 12.11 -2.51 -18.03
N ALA A 114 11.19 -2.23 -18.96
CA ALA A 114 11.36 -1.21 -19.99
C ALA A 114 11.38 0.21 -19.41
N ALA A 115 10.55 0.51 -18.42
CA ALA A 115 10.53 1.80 -17.72
C ALA A 115 11.84 2.05 -16.97
N PHE A 116 12.35 1.03 -16.26
CA PHE A 116 13.65 1.07 -15.60
C PHE A 116 14.78 1.32 -16.61
N LEU A 117 14.82 0.56 -17.71
CA LEU A 117 15.82 0.74 -18.76
C LEU A 117 15.70 2.13 -19.40
N LYS A 118 14.48 2.61 -19.66
CA LYS A 118 14.24 3.92 -20.26
C LYS A 118 14.81 5.04 -19.40
N ARG A 119 14.64 4.96 -18.08
CA ARG A 119 15.08 5.97 -17.11
C ARG A 119 16.59 5.90 -16.85
N TYR A 120 17.10 4.73 -16.47
CA TYR A 120 18.48 4.60 -15.98
C TYR A 120 19.48 4.13 -17.03
N LYS A 121 19.03 3.59 -18.17
CA LYS A 121 19.89 3.07 -19.26
C LYS A 121 20.86 1.97 -18.80
N VAL A 122 20.49 1.19 -17.79
CA VAL A 122 21.27 0.05 -17.28
C VAL A 122 20.51 -1.25 -17.47
N SER A 123 21.24 -2.32 -17.78
CA SER A 123 20.76 -3.70 -17.82
C SER A 123 21.70 -4.59 -17.00
N PHE A 124 21.16 -5.67 -16.44
CA PHE A 124 21.87 -6.58 -15.54
C PHE A 124 21.86 -8.01 -16.06
N VAL A 125 22.88 -8.79 -15.67
CA VAL A 125 22.99 -10.22 -15.98
C VAL A 125 21.91 -11.04 -15.24
N PRO A 126 21.50 -12.21 -15.76
CA PRO A 126 20.40 -13.01 -15.19
C PRO A 126 20.55 -13.37 -13.71
N GLU A 127 21.77 -13.48 -13.21
CA GLU A 127 22.12 -13.78 -11.81
C GLU A 127 21.76 -12.62 -10.87
N GLN A 128 21.77 -11.39 -11.40
CA GLN A 128 21.45 -10.16 -10.67
C GLN A 128 20.02 -9.66 -10.94
N GLN A 129 19.42 -10.07 -12.07
CA GLN A 129 18.05 -9.70 -12.37
C GLN A 129 17.09 -10.32 -11.35
N PRO A 130 16.12 -9.56 -10.82
CA PRO A 130 15.15 -10.07 -9.87
C PRO A 130 14.13 -11.00 -10.53
N SER A 131 13.67 -12.00 -9.78
CA SER A 131 12.61 -12.92 -10.25
C SER A 131 11.31 -12.17 -10.54
N GLU A 132 10.49 -12.72 -11.45
CA GLU A 132 9.22 -12.09 -11.85
C GLU A 132 8.19 -12.11 -10.72
N ARG A 133 8.24 -13.13 -9.86
CA ARG A 133 7.44 -13.20 -8.63
C ARG A 133 7.81 -12.10 -7.64
N LEU A 134 9.10 -11.87 -7.42
CA LEU A 134 9.57 -10.77 -6.57
C LEU A 134 9.10 -9.41 -7.09
N LEU A 135 9.23 -9.18 -8.41
CA LEU A 135 8.73 -7.96 -9.04
C LEU A 135 7.22 -7.79 -8.85
N SER A 136 6.44 -8.87 -9.02
CA SER A 136 4.99 -8.86 -8.84
C SER A 136 4.60 -8.48 -7.40
N LYS A 137 5.22 -9.14 -6.41
CA LYS A 137 5.01 -8.89 -4.99
C LYS A 137 5.31 -7.44 -4.62
N LEU A 138 6.49 -6.94 -5.02
CA LEU A 138 6.90 -5.58 -4.71
C LEU A 138 6.05 -4.52 -5.42
N ARG A 139 5.64 -4.78 -6.67
CA ARG A 139 4.74 -3.87 -7.41
C ARG A 139 3.39 -3.71 -6.70
N ARG A 140 2.79 -4.81 -6.24
CA ARG A 140 1.54 -4.76 -5.46
C ARG A 140 1.75 -4.05 -4.12
N ALA A 141 2.82 -4.39 -3.39
CA ALA A 141 3.13 -3.78 -2.09
C ALA A 141 3.36 -2.26 -2.20
N LEU A 142 4.05 -1.79 -3.24
CA LEU A 142 4.25 -0.36 -3.50
C LEU A 142 2.94 0.34 -3.84
N ALA A 143 2.12 -0.25 -4.73
CA ALA A 143 0.83 0.32 -5.10
C ALA A 143 -0.11 0.51 -3.90
N ARG A 144 -0.04 -0.42 -2.93
CA ARG A 144 -0.86 -0.39 -1.71
C ARG A 144 -0.20 0.31 -0.53
N ARG A 145 1.05 0.77 -0.68
CA ARG A 145 1.86 1.36 0.40
C ARG A 145 2.00 0.42 1.61
N SER A 146 2.12 -0.88 1.36
CA SER A 146 2.16 -1.95 2.36
C SER A 146 3.48 -2.73 2.30
N LEU A 147 4.61 -2.03 2.23
CA LEU A 147 5.92 -2.67 2.25
C LEU A 147 6.21 -3.26 3.63
N GLU A 148 6.58 -4.54 3.66
CA GLU A 148 6.90 -5.28 4.88
C GLU A 148 8.40 -5.63 4.93
N VAL A 149 8.89 -5.90 6.14
CA VAL A 149 10.24 -6.39 6.35
C VAL A 149 10.36 -7.79 5.75
N THR A 150 11.02 -7.87 4.60
CA THR A 150 11.20 -9.13 3.85
C THR A 150 12.49 -9.83 4.28
N SER A 151 12.42 -11.13 4.54
CA SER A 151 13.61 -11.96 4.73
C SER A 151 14.39 -12.03 3.41
N LEU A 152 15.62 -11.50 3.37
CA LEU A 152 16.42 -11.51 2.13
C LEU A 152 16.84 -12.93 1.71
N TRP A 153 16.76 -13.92 2.60
CA TRP A 153 17.05 -15.31 2.27
C TRP A 153 16.01 -15.95 1.34
N THR A 154 14.83 -15.35 1.21
CA THR A 154 13.79 -15.80 0.27
C THR A 154 13.88 -15.09 -1.08
N VAL A 155 14.74 -14.07 -1.22
CA VAL A 155 14.95 -13.36 -2.47
C VAL A 155 15.57 -14.29 -3.51
N ARG A 156 15.09 -14.18 -4.75
CA ARG A 156 15.55 -14.98 -5.88
C ARG A 156 15.83 -14.08 -7.08
N SER A 157 16.88 -14.42 -7.82
CA SER A 157 17.12 -13.87 -9.14
C SER A 157 16.34 -14.64 -10.21
N MET A 158 16.29 -14.10 -11.43
CA MET A 158 15.80 -14.79 -12.62
C MET A 158 16.54 -16.11 -12.85
N PHE A 159 17.85 -16.13 -12.61
CA PHE A 159 18.64 -17.36 -12.71
C PHE A 159 18.15 -18.42 -11.72
N ASN A 160 17.99 -18.05 -10.44
CA ASN A 160 17.53 -18.98 -9.40
C ASN A 160 16.10 -19.46 -9.66
N GLN A 161 15.23 -18.60 -10.21
CA GLN A 161 13.87 -18.97 -10.62
C GLN A 161 13.88 -20.02 -11.75
N ARG A 162 14.77 -19.88 -12.73
CA ARG A 162 14.90 -20.84 -13.85
C ARG A 162 15.52 -22.17 -13.43
N MET A 163 16.42 -22.16 -12.45
CA MET A 163 17.08 -23.35 -11.93
C MET A 163 16.25 -24.07 -10.86
N ALA A 164 15.17 -23.46 -10.35
CA ALA A 164 14.27 -24.09 -9.40
C ALA A 164 13.53 -25.27 -10.06
N VAL A 165 13.83 -26.49 -9.62
CA VAL A 165 13.14 -27.70 -10.08
C VAL A 165 11.90 -27.91 -9.22
N ALA A 166 10.72 -28.02 -9.85
CA ALA A 166 9.49 -28.39 -9.16
C ALA A 166 9.66 -29.77 -8.49
N LYS A 167 9.64 -29.81 -7.15
CA LYS A 167 9.67 -31.07 -6.40
C LYS A 167 8.33 -31.78 -6.62
N LYS A 168 8.35 -32.89 -7.35
CA LYS A 168 7.16 -33.74 -7.52
C LYS A 168 6.97 -34.55 -6.24
N ARG A 169 5.90 -34.29 -5.49
CA ARG A 169 5.56 -35.09 -4.30
C ARG A 169 4.76 -36.31 -4.74
N LYS A 170 5.29 -37.51 -4.46
CA LYS A 170 4.61 -38.78 -4.75
C LYS A 170 3.53 -39.01 -3.69
N ILE A 171 2.26 -38.95 -4.08
CA ILE A 171 1.14 -39.18 -3.14
C ILE A 171 0.75 -40.66 -3.13
N THR A 172 0.79 -41.35 -4.28
CA THR A 172 0.56 -42.81 -4.39
C THR A 172 1.46 -43.44 -5.46
N SER A 173 1.41 -44.77 -5.64
CA SER A 173 2.25 -45.51 -6.59
C SER A 173 2.24 -44.93 -8.01
N ASN A 174 1.12 -44.31 -8.43
CA ASN A 174 0.90 -43.78 -9.77
C ASN A 174 0.40 -42.31 -9.83
N LEU A 175 0.27 -41.60 -8.70
CA LEU A 175 -0.19 -40.21 -8.67
C LEU A 175 0.89 -39.27 -8.15
N TRP A 176 1.35 -38.40 -9.05
CA TRP A 176 2.28 -37.32 -8.75
C TRP A 176 1.49 -36.01 -8.76
N VAL A 177 1.45 -35.31 -7.63
CA VAL A 177 0.99 -33.93 -7.62
C VAL A 177 2.22 -33.06 -7.83
N GLN A 178 2.20 -32.31 -8.92
CA GLN A 178 3.15 -31.24 -9.15
C GLN A 178 2.66 -30.06 -8.31
N GLU A 179 3.07 -30.01 -7.04
CA GLU A 179 3.05 -28.76 -6.31
C GLU A 179 3.89 -27.77 -7.14
N GLY A 180 3.34 -26.58 -7.40
CA GLY A 180 4.09 -25.51 -8.03
C GLY A 180 5.39 -25.28 -7.24
N PRO A 181 6.43 -24.67 -7.82
CA PRO A 181 7.65 -24.42 -7.07
C PRO A 181 7.30 -23.56 -5.84
N ASP A 182 7.26 -24.20 -4.67
CA ASP A 182 7.26 -23.55 -3.36
C ASP A 182 8.63 -22.92 -3.20
N GLU A 183 8.77 -21.71 -3.78
CA GLU A 183 10.00 -20.93 -3.78
C GLU A 183 10.43 -20.52 -2.36
N ASP A 184 9.47 -20.51 -1.43
CA ASP A 184 9.67 -20.15 -0.02
C ASP A 184 10.41 -21.23 0.78
N GLN A 185 10.25 -22.52 0.44
CA GLN A 185 10.88 -23.63 1.17
C GLN A 185 12.02 -24.30 0.40
N SER A 186 12.03 -24.24 -0.93
CA SER A 186 12.90 -25.14 -1.71
C SER A 186 14.36 -24.68 -1.82
N GLY A 187 14.65 -23.39 -1.60
CA GLY A 187 15.97 -22.81 -1.86
C GLY A 187 16.69 -22.19 -0.67
N SER A 188 16.04 -21.96 0.47
CA SER A 188 16.67 -21.31 1.63
C SER A 188 17.55 -22.25 2.45
N ASP A 189 17.32 -23.56 2.34
CA ASP A 189 18.00 -24.59 3.16
C ASP A 189 19.35 -25.06 2.59
N ILE A 190 19.65 -24.75 1.33
CA ILE A 190 20.88 -25.19 0.64
C ILE A 190 21.92 -24.07 0.54
N ILE A 191 21.53 -22.83 0.83
CA ILE A 191 22.39 -21.66 0.66
C ILE A 191 23.23 -21.44 1.91
N ASP A 192 24.56 -21.44 1.76
CA ASP A 192 25.48 -21.02 2.82
C ASP A 192 25.18 -19.57 3.22
N LYS A 193 24.68 -19.40 4.45
CA LYS A 193 24.24 -18.11 4.99
C LYS A 193 25.45 -17.25 5.38
N THR A 194 26.15 -16.73 4.38
CA THR A 194 27.28 -15.81 4.55
C THR A 194 26.85 -14.36 4.37
N CYS A 195 27.60 -13.42 4.94
CA CYS A 195 27.37 -11.98 4.75
C CYS A 195 27.44 -11.57 3.27
N GLN A 196 28.31 -12.21 2.48
CA GLN A 196 28.44 -11.91 1.05
C GLN A 196 27.18 -12.30 0.29
N VAL A 197 26.66 -13.51 0.52
CA VAL A 197 25.41 -13.97 -0.09
C VAL A 197 24.24 -13.08 0.33
N TRP A 198 24.19 -12.67 1.61
CA TRP A 198 23.17 -11.73 2.07
C TRP A 198 23.23 -10.39 1.33
N LEU A 199 24.44 -9.84 1.10
CA LEU A 199 24.62 -8.60 0.33
C LEU A 199 24.24 -8.76 -1.15
N ASP A 200 24.44 -9.94 -1.72
CA ASP A 200 24.03 -10.24 -3.10
C ASP A 200 22.49 -10.36 -3.20
N MET A 201 21.84 -10.95 -2.19
CA MET A 201 20.37 -10.95 -2.10
C MET A 201 19.81 -9.54 -1.86
N LEU A 202 20.49 -8.73 -1.03
CA LEU A 202 20.13 -7.33 -0.85
C LEU A 202 20.21 -6.55 -2.17
N TRP A 203 21.23 -6.81 -2.99
CA TRP A 203 21.37 -6.19 -4.32
C TRP A 203 20.17 -6.51 -5.22
N ILE A 204 19.79 -7.78 -5.30
CA ILE A 204 18.66 -8.22 -6.14
C ILE A 204 17.36 -7.59 -5.64
N TYR A 205 17.14 -7.57 -4.32
CA TYR A 205 15.97 -6.95 -3.71
C TYR A 205 15.90 -5.43 -3.98
N ALA A 206 17.03 -4.75 -3.80
CA ALA A 206 17.20 -3.33 -4.12
C ALA A 206 16.85 -3.02 -5.58
N LEU A 207 17.35 -3.84 -6.49
CA LEU A 207 17.07 -3.70 -7.92
C LEU A 207 15.59 -3.92 -8.20
N ALA A 208 14.98 -4.96 -7.61
CA ALA A 208 13.55 -5.25 -7.75
C ALA A 208 12.67 -4.10 -7.28
N LEU A 209 12.99 -3.51 -6.12
CA LEU A 209 12.30 -2.33 -5.58
C LEU A 209 12.36 -1.16 -6.56
N SER A 210 13.54 -0.87 -7.11
CA SER A 210 13.71 0.23 -8.06
C SER A 210 12.96 -0.02 -9.38
N MET A 211 12.94 -1.25 -9.89
CA MET A 211 12.19 -1.61 -11.10
C MET A 211 10.68 -1.51 -10.90
N ALA A 212 10.16 -1.99 -9.77
CA ALA A 212 8.74 -1.87 -9.43
C ALA A 212 8.33 -0.42 -9.10
N GLY A 213 9.28 0.35 -8.57
CA GLY A 213 9.13 1.73 -8.12
C GLY A 213 9.49 2.80 -9.14
N THR A 214 9.79 2.46 -10.40
CA THR A 214 9.95 3.46 -11.49
C THR A 214 8.63 4.12 -11.89
N THR A 215 7.58 3.97 -11.09
CA THR A 215 6.32 4.64 -11.35
C THR A 215 6.41 6.10 -10.96
N PRO A 216 5.87 7.00 -11.80
CA PRO A 216 5.84 8.42 -11.48
C PRO A 216 5.10 8.68 -10.17
N ILE A 217 5.59 9.63 -9.37
CA ILE A 217 4.88 10.13 -8.20
C ILE A 217 3.75 11.05 -8.66
N GLU A 218 2.60 10.95 -7.98
CA GLU A 218 1.46 11.86 -8.16
C GLU A 218 1.36 12.82 -6.96
N PRO A 219 1.22 14.14 -7.20
CA PRO A 219 1.29 14.83 -8.48
C PRO A 219 2.72 14.87 -9.06
N GLN A 220 2.84 14.84 -10.39
CA GLN A 220 4.15 14.93 -11.04
C GLN A 220 4.76 16.32 -10.80
N PRO A 221 6.07 16.43 -10.48
CA PRO A 221 6.74 17.71 -10.33
C PRO A 221 6.64 18.56 -11.61
N SER A 222 6.43 19.87 -11.46
CA SER A 222 6.40 20.82 -12.57
C SER A 222 7.77 21.06 -13.20
N GLU A 223 8.83 20.87 -12.41
CA GLU A 223 10.21 21.05 -12.86
C GLU A 223 10.70 19.79 -13.57
N ALA A 224 11.29 19.95 -14.76
CA ALA A 224 11.85 18.83 -15.50
C ALA A 224 13.13 18.31 -14.82
N GLU A 225 13.25 16.98 -14.73
CA GLU A 225 14.40 16.23 -14.20
C GLU A 225 15.62 16.35 -15.15
N THR A 226 16.14 17.56 -15.32
CA THR A 226 17.17 17.89 -16.32
C THR A 226 18.36 18.62 -15.72
N THR A 227 18.28 19.05 -14.45
CA THR A 227 19.36 19.76 -13.78
C THR A 227 20.24 18.79 -13.01
N VAL A 228 21.56 19.00 -13.07
CA VAL A 228 22.52 18.25 -12.26
C VAL A 228 22.24 18.58 -10.79
N GLY A 229 21.84 17.57 -10.01
CA GLY A 229 21.47 17.72 -8.60
C GLY A 229 19.97 17.69 -8.31
N SER A 230 19.10 17.50 -9.30
CA SER A 230 17.68 17.20 -9.04
C SER A 230 17.55 15.96 -8.15
N ASP A 231 16.64 16.00 -7.18
CA ASP A 231 16.35 14.84 -6.33
C ASP A 231 15.44 13.86 -7.09
N PRO A 232 15.91 12.65 -7.46
CA PRO A 232 15.11 11.68 -8.19
C PRO A 232 13.95 11.13 -7.35
N ALA A 233 13.98 11.28 -6.02
CA ALA A 233 12.88 10.89 -5.13
C ALA A 233 11.62 11.74 -5.29
N LEU A 234 11.71 12.87 -6.02
CA LEU A 234 10.55 13.68 -6.38
C LEU A 234 9.80 13.14 -7.60
N TYR A 235 10.46 12.33 -8.42
CA TYR A 235 9.93 11.90 -9.72
C TYR A 235 9.41 10.47 -9.72
N VAL A 236 10.05 9.57 -8.98
CA VAL A 236 9.70 8.14 -8.92
C VAL A 236 9.62 7.65 -7.49
N GLN A 237 8.76 6.66 -7.26
CA GLN A 237 8.53 6.10 -5.92
C GLN A 237 9.80 5.52 -5.30
N VAL A 238 10.61 4.82 -6.09
CA VAL A 238 11.87 4.22 -5.62
C VAL A 238 13.00 4.53 -6.61
N PRO A 239 13.79 5.58 -6.36
CA PRO A 239 14.96 5.92 -7.16
C PRO A 239 16.07 4.88 -7.05
N TRP A 240 16.68 4.51 -8.19
CA TRP A 240 17.77 3.53 -8.21
C TRP A 240 19.00 4.01 -7.44
N ASP A 241 19.36 5.29 -7.56
CA ASP A 241 20.55 5.85 -6.90
C ASP A 241 20.44 5.84 -5.36
N VAL A 242 19.24 6.08 -4.82
CA VAL A 242 18.98 6.03 -3.38
C VAL A 242 19.17 4.62 -2.85
N VAL A 243 18.59 3.63 -3.53
CA VAL A 243 18.70 2.23 -3.11
C VAL A 243 20.13 1.71 -3.32
N LEU A 244 20.80 2.16 -4.38
CA LEU A 244 22.21 1.85 -4.62
C LEU A 244 23.11 2.40 -3.50
N LYS A 245 22.91 3.66 -3.08
CA LYS A 245 23.62 4.25 -1.93
C LYS A 245 23.38 3.44 -0.65
N TYR A 246 22.16 2.95 -0.43
CA TYR A 246 21.84 2.08 0.71
C TYR A 246 22.62 0.76 0.65
N HIS A 247 22.66 0.09 -0.50
CA HIS A 247 23.43 -1.14 -0.68
C HIS A 247 24.92 -0.92 -0.41
N TRP A 248 25.50 0.16 -0.93
CA TRP A 248 26.91 0.50 -0.68
C TRP A 248 27.19 0.76 0.79
N ARG A 249 26.31 1.50 1.49
CA ARG A 249 26.42 1.70 2.94
C ARG A 249 26.42 0.38 3.69
N ALA A 250 25.50 -0.53 3.38
CA ALA A 250 25.44 -1.86 4.00
C ALA A 250 26.71 -2.67 3.72
N ARG A 251 27.28 -2.55 2.51
CA ARG A 251 28.53 -3.22 2.14
C ARG A 251 29.76 -2.66 2.87
N CYS A 252 29.78 -1.36 3.14
CA CYS A 252 30.87 -0.67 3.85
C CYS A 252 30.78 -0.78 5.37
N ALA A 253 29.57 -0.93 5.93
CA ALA A 253 29.34 -1.09 7.37
C ALA A 253 29.75 -2.48 7.92
N ARG A 254 30.63 -3.21 7.22
CA ARG A 254 31.17 -4.47 7.73
C ARG A 254 32.00 -4.18 8.99
N PRO A 255 31.72 -4.87 10.12
CA PRO A 255 32.62 -4.86 11.27
C PRO A 255 33.95 -5.56 10.96
#